data_AF-A0A0E2L3F8-F1
#
_entry.id   AF-A0A0E2L3F8-F1
#
_cell.length_a   1.000
_cell.length_b   1.000
_cell.length_c   1.000
_cell.angle_alpha   90.00
_cell.angle_beta   90.00
_cell.angle_gamma   90.00
#
_symmetry.space_group_name_H-M   'P 1'
#
loop_
_entity.id
_entity.type
_entity.pdbx_description
1 polymer ?
#
loop_
_entity_poly.entity_id
_entity_poly.type
_entity_poly.pdbx_seq_one_letter_code
_entity_poly.pdbx_strand_id
1 'polypeptide(L)'
;MLQNIRIVLVETSHTGNMGSVARAMKTMGLTNLWLVNPLVKPDSQAIALAAGASDVIGNAHIVDTLDEALAGCSLVVGTSARSRTLPWPMLDPRECGLKSVAEAANTPVALVFGRERVGLTNEELQKCHYHVAIAANPEYSSLNLAMAVQVIAYEVRMAWLATQENGEQVEHEETPYPLVDDLERFYGHLEQTLLATGFIRENHPGQVMNKLRRLFTRARPESQELNILRGILASIEQQNKGNKAE
;
A
#
# COMPACT_ATOMS: atom_id res chain seq x y z
N MET A 1 11.06 -8.76 -10.81
CA MET A 1 10.41 -8.98 -9.51
C MET A 1 10.69 -7.82 -8.55
N LEU A 2 11.92 -7.62 -8.05
CA LEU A 2 12.22 -6.53 -7.10
C LEU A 2 11.88 -5.11 -7.63
N GLN A 3 11.98 -4.89 -8.94
CA GLN A 3 11.59 -3.62 -9.59
C GLN A 3 10.08 -3.32 -9.52
N ASN A 4 9.24 -4.34 -9.30
CA ASN A 4 7.80 -4.18 -9.13
C ASN A 4 7.44 -3.78 -7.69
N ILE A 5 8.40 -3.80 -6.76
CA ILE A 5 8.18 -3.38 -5.38
C ILE A 5 8.53 -1.89 -5.24
N ARG A 6 7.51 -1.08 -5.00
CA ARG A 6 7.60 0.35 -4.73
C ARG A 6 7.86 0.56 -3.25
N ILE A 7 8.89 1.32 -2.91
CA ILE A 7 9.03 1.92 -1.59
C ILE A 7 8.40 3.31 -1.65
N VAL A 8 7.31 3.50 -0.91
CA VAL A 8 6.52 4.74 -0.91
C VAL A 8 6.77 5.47 0.40
N LEU A 9 7.30 6.69 0.35
CA LEU A 9 7.51 7.54 1.52
C LEU A 9 6.51 8.68 1.53
N VAL A 10 5.70 8.76 2.57
CA VAL A 10 4.64 9.77 2.70
C VAL A 10 5.13 10.96 3.53
N GLU A 11 5.08 12.14 2.94
CA GLU A 11 5.38 13.44 3.56
C GLU A 11 6.68 13.44 4.37
N THR A 12 7.74 12.87 3.80
CA THR A 12 9.06 12.84 4.45
C THR A 12 9.55 14.26 4.70
N SER A 13 9.95 14.53 5.95
CA SER A 13 10.31 15.88 6.39
C SER A 13 11.80 16.18 6.25
N HIS A 14 12.66 15.19 6.46
CA HIS A 14 14.11 15.37 6.41
C HIS A 14 14.69 14.74 5.13
N THR A 15 15.26 15.55 4.25
CA THR A 15 15.88 15.12 2.98
C THR A 15 16.99 14.09 3.19
N GLY A 16 17.73 14.18 4.31
CA GLY A 16 18.71 13.16 4.70
C GLY A 16 18.12 11.75 4.88
N ASN A 17 16.87 11.63 5.34
CA ASN A 17 16.20 10.33 5.43
C ASN A 17 15.91 9.75 4.05
N MET A 18 15.55 10.59 3.06
CA MET A 18 15.37 10.14 1.67
C MET A 18 16.66 9.50 1.15
N GLY A 19 17.80 10.18 1.34
CA GLY A 19 19.11 9.65 0.96
C GLY A 19 19.44 8.33 1.65
N SER A 20 19.24 8.28 2.96
CA SER A 20 19.51 7.07 3.76
C SER A 20 18.59 5.90 3.38
N VAL A 21 17.33 6.19 3.03
CA VAL A 21 16.38 5.21 2.48
C VAL A 21 16.86 4.69 1.12
N ALA A 22 17.25 5.58 0.20
CA ALA A 22 17.77 5.16 -1.11
C ALA A 22 18.99 4.25 -0.97
N ARG A 23 19.89 4.55 -0.01
CA ARG A 23 21.02 3.69 0.32
C ARG A 23 20.56 2.31 0.81
N ALA A 24 19.62 2.27 1.75
CA ALA A 24 19.07 1.02 2.27
C ALA A 24 18.43 0.16 1.16
N MET A 25 17.62 0.79 0.31
CA MET A 25 16.99 0.16 -0.84
C MET A 25 18.02 -0.44 -1.79
N LYS A 26 18.99 0.37 -2.25
CA LYS A 26 19.98 -0.06 -3.23
C LYS A 26 20.87 -1.19 -2.70
N THR A 27 21.22 -1.15 -1.41
CA THR A 27 21.99 -2.22 -0.76
C THR A 27 21.23 -3.56 -0.80
N MET A 28 19.89 -3.52 -0.79
CA MET A 28 19.05 -4.72 -0.86
C MET A 28 18.63 -5.10 -2.29
N GLY A 29 18.90 -4.26 -3.29
CA GLY A 29 18.54 -4.46 -4.70
C GLY A 29 17.20 -3.84 -5.12
N LEU A 30 16.62 -2.96 -4.28
CA LEU A 30 15.42 -2.19 -4.60
C LEU A 30 15.79 -0.83 -5.20
N THR A 31 15.04 -0.38 -6.20
CA THR A 31 15.33 0.87 -6.92
C THR A 31 14.11 1.75 -7.16
N ASN A 32 12.89 1.23 -6.95
CA ASN A 32 11.65 1.93 -7.28
C ASN A 32 11.15 2.76 -6.08
N LEU A 33 11.61 4.00 -6.00
CA LEU A 33 11.28 4.94 -4.91
C LEU A 33 10.17 5.91 -5.34
N TRP A 34 9.16 6.04 -4.49
CA TRP A 34 8.06 7.00 -4.63
C TRP A 34 8.03 7.93 -3.41
N LEU A 35 7.98 9.23 -3.65
CA LEU A 35 7.86 10.28 -2.64
C LEU A 35 6.50 10.94 -2.81
N VAL A 36 5.62 10.75 -1.83
CA VAL A 36 4.29 11.35 -1.80
C VAL A 36 4.37 12.64 -1.01
N ASN A 37 4.09 13.77 -1.68
CA ASN A 37 4.07 15.10 -1.10
C ASN A 37 5.24 15.39 -0.14
N PRO A 38 6.51 15.19 -0.54
CA PRO A 38 7.64 15.45 0.36
C PRO A 38 7.67 16.93 0.76
N LEU A 39 7.86 17.22 2.06
CA LEU A 39 7.84 18.61 2.55
C LEU A 39 8.95 19.46 1.94
N VAL A 40 10.07 18.81 1.60
CA VAL A 40 11.19 19.38 0.88
C VAL A 40 11.62 18.39 -0.18
N LYS A 41 11.78 18.82 -1.43
CA LYS A 41 12.29 17.94 -2.51
C LYS A 41 13.73 17.49 -2.21
N PRO A 42 14.19 16.35 -2.74
CA PRO A 42 15.56 15.89 -2.53
C PRO A 42 16.59 16.97 -2.87
N ASP A 43 17.53 17.18 -1.95
CA ASP A 43 18.56 18.23 -2.01
C ASP A 43 19.98 17.62 -1.98
N SER A 44 21.00 18.47 -1.82
CA SER A 44 22.39 18.03 -1.68
C SER A 44 22.62 17.12 -0.47
N GLN A 45 21.83 17.27 0.60
CA GLN A 45 21.94 16.42 1.78
C GLN A 45 21.40 15.01 1.50
N ALA A 46 20.27 14.90 0.78
CA ALA A 46 19.76 13.61 0.31
C ALA A 46 20.81 12.88 -0.56
N ILE A 47 21.44 13.60 -1.49
CA ILE A 47 22.49 13.03 -2.36
C ILE A 47 23.69 12.56 -1.55
N ALA A 48 24.16 13.37 -0.58
CA ALA A 48 25.31 13.03 0.26
C ALA A 48 25.05 11.76 1.10
N LEU A 49 23.86 11.64 1.71
CA LEU A 49 23.51 10.49 2.54
C LEU A 49 23.13 9.24 1.74
N ALA A 50 22.81 9.38 0.45
CA ALA A 50 22.60 8.24 -0.44
C ALA A 50 23.88 7.42 -0.70
N ALA A 51 25.07 8.01 -0.48
CA ALA A 51 26.36 7.31 -0.51
C ALA A 51 26.53 6.30 -1.68
N GLY A 52 26.30 6.77 -2.92
CA GLY A 52 26.37 5.94 -4.14
C GLY A 52 25.01 5.40 -4.64
N ALA A 53 23.92 5.66 -3.90
CA ALA A 53 22.54 5.39 -4.33
C ALA A 53 21.82 6.64 -4.88
N SER A 54 22.56 7.62 -5.39
CA SER A 54 22.01 8.87 -5.92
C SER A 54 21.13 8.67 -7.15
N ASP A 55 21.32 7.57 -7.88
CA ASP A 55 20.45 7.12 -8.97
C ASP A 55 19.04 6.75 -8.49
N VAL A 56 18.89 6.11 -7.32
CA VAL A 56 17.56 5.80 -6.76
C VAL A 56 16.82 7.08 -6.41
N ILE A 57 17.51 8.09 -5.87
CA ILE A 57 16.94 9.42 -5.63
C ILE A 57 16.63 10.14 -6.94
N GLY A 58 17.55 10.11 -7.91
CA GLY A 58 17.41 10.81 -9.19
C GLY A 58 16.28 10.26 -10.06
N ASN A 59 15.96 8.98 -9.90
CA ASN A 59 14.84 8.31 -10.58
C ASN A 59 13.58 8.21 -9.71
N ALA A 60 13.55 8.84 -8.53
CA ALA A 60 12.39 8.77 -7.66
C ALA A 60 11.17 9.45 -8.29
N HIS A 61 10.02 8.80 -8.20
CA HIS A 61 8.75 9.38 -8.61
C HIS A 61 8.24 10.31 -7.50
N ILE A 62 7.94 11.56 -7.81
CA ILE A 62 7.35 12.52 -6.87
C ILE A 62 5.91 12.76 -7.31
N VAL A 63 4.98 12.50 -6.40
CA VAL A 63 3.53 12.63 -6.62
C VAL A 63 2.87 13.40 -5.48
N ASP A 64 1.68 13.94 -5.72
CA ASP A 64 1.01 14.80 -4.73
C ASP A 64 0.17 13.99 -3.74
N THR A 65 -0.31 12.82 -4.15
CA THR A 65 -1.23 12.00 -3.34
C THR A 65 -0.75 10.56 -3.17
N LEU A 66 -1.18 9.92 -2.08
CA LEU A 66 -0.93 8.51 -1.88
C LEU A 66 -1.62 7.66 -2.95
N ASP A 67 -2.81 8.08 -3.42
CA ASP A 67 -3.56 7.34 -4.44
C ASP A 67 -2.77 7.22 -5.75
N GLU A 68 -2.09 8.30 -6.17
CA GLU A 68 -1.19 8.27 -7.33
C GLU A 68 -0.03 7.27 -7.16
N ALA A 69 0.55 7.19 -5.96
CA ALA A 69 1.63 6.23 -5.68
C ALA A 69 1.16 4.78 -5.63
N LEU A 70 -0.12 4.54 -5.31
CA LEU A 70 -0.72 3.21 -5.21
C LEU A 70 -1.35 2.74 -6.52
N ALA A 71 -1.55 3.63 -7.50
CA ALA A 71 -2.13 3.29 -8.79
C ALA A 71 -1.37 2.15 -9.49
N GLY A 72 -2.11 1.14 -9.94
CA GLY A 72 -1.60 -0.07 -10.57
C GLY A 72 -1.00 -1.11 -9.61
N CYS A 73 -1.04 -0.90 -8.29
CA CYS A 73 -0.63 -1.92 -7.32
C CYS A 73 -1.75 -2.92 -7.03
N SER A 74 -1.39 -4.17 -6.76
CA SER A 74 -2.30 -5.24 -6.29
C SER A 74 -2.18 -5.52 -4.78
N LEU A 75 -1.03 -5.16 -4.21
CA LEU A 75 -0.74 -5.25 -2.79
C LEU A 75 -0.22 -3.92 -2.28
N VAL A 76 -0.69 -3.57 -1.08
CA VAL A 76 -0.32 -2.35 -0.37
C VAL A 76 -0.13 -2.74 1.09
N VAL A 77 1.09 -2.58 1.59
CA VAL A 77 1.43 -2.86 2.98
C VAL A 77 1.91 -1.56 3.63
N GLY A 78 1.19 -1.10 4.64
CA GLY A 78 1.54 0.11 5.38
C GLY A 78 2.33 -0.20 6.64
N THR A 79 3.42 0.52 6.90
CA THR A 79 4.11 0.40 8.19
C THR A 79 3.29 1.07 9.28
N SER A 80 3.04 0.34 10.37
CA SER A 80 2.32 0.88 11.52
C SER A 80 2.93 0.36 12.81
N ALA A 81 2.88 1.18 13.87
CA ALA A 81 2.92 0.64 15.22
C ALA A 81 1.65 -0.20 15.45
N ARG A 82 1.72 -1.24 16.30
CA ARG A 82 0.58 -2.13 16.56
C ARG A 82 -0.60 -1.32 17.12
N SER A 83 -1.60 -1.05 16.28
CA SER A 83 -2.79 -0.30 16.69
C SER A 83 -3.71 -1.18 17.54
N ARG A 84 -4.13 -0.67 18.69
CA ARG A 84 -5.03 -1.38 19.61
C ARG A 84 -6.51 -1.06 19.38
N THR A 85 -6.82 -0.03 18.59
CA THR A 85 -8.19 0.47 18.41
C THR A 85 -8.93 -0.22 17.29
N LEU A 86 -8.22 -0.70 16.26
CA LEU A 86 -8.80 -1.32 15.07
C LEU A 86 -8.01 -2.56 14.69
N PRO A 87 -8.63 -3.76 14.62
CA PRO A 87 -7.95 -4.99 14.23
C PRO A 87 -7.74 -5.00 12.72
N TRP A 88 -6.58 -4.53 12.31
CA TRP A 88 -6.08 -4.64 10.94
C TRP A 88 -5.36 -5.97 10.75
N PRO A 89 -5.36 -6.56 9.53
CA PRO A 89 -4.47 -7.67 9.20
C PRO A 89 -3.02 -7.24 9.42
N MET A 90 -2.38 -7.81 10.42
CA MET A 90 -0.99 -7.52 10.76
C MET A 90 -0.08 -8.59 10.14
N LEU A 91 1.03 -8.15 9.60
CA LEU A 91 2.16 -8.99 9.20
C LEU A 91 3.36 -8.66 10.08
N ASP A 92 4.17 -9.67 10.32
CA ASP A 92 5.56 -9.42 10.72
C ASP A 92 6.43 -9.05 9.49
N PRO A 93 7.69 -8.59 9.69
CA PRO A 93 8.58 -8.25 8.59
C PRO A 93 8.88 -9.41 7.63
N ARG A 94 8.94 -10.65 8.11
CA ARG A 94 9.24 -11.84 7.31
C ARG A 94 8.07 -12.15 6.39
N GLU A 95 6.86 -12.20 6.94
CA GLU A 95 5.61 -12.41 6.20
C GLU A 95 5.39 -11.32 5.16
N CYS A 96 5.69 -10.06 5.52
CA CYS A 96 5.67 -8.93 4.60
C CYS A 96 6.61 -9.15 3.41
N GLY A 97 7.85 -9.57 3.65
CA GLY A 97 8.81 -9.90 2.59
C GLY A 97 8.30 -11.00 1.67
N LEU A 98 7.82 -12.12 2.23
CA LEU A 98 7.30 -13.27 1.47
C LEU A 98 6.12 -12.88 0.57
N LYS A 99 5.09 -12.22 1.13
CA LYS A 99 3.91 -11.77 0.36
C LYS A 99 4.29 -10.77 -0.72
N SER A 100 5.19 -9.83 -0.41
CA SER A 100 5.63 -8.82 -1.38
C SER A 100 6.31 -9.45 -2.59
N VAL A 101 7.19 -10.42 -2.36
CA VAL A 101 7.92 -11.11 -3.43
C VAL A 101 6.98 -11.99 -4.26
N ALA A 102 6.07 -12.72 -3.60
CA ALA A 102 5.06 -13.55 -4.26
C ALA A 102 4.22 -12.72 -5.26
N GLU A 103 3.69 -11.58 -4.82
CA GLU A 103 2.79 -10.77 -5.66
C GLU A 103 3.53 -9.91 -6.69
N ALA A 104 4.74 -9.45 -6.33
CA ALA A 104 5.63 -8.72 -7.24
C ALA A 104 6.09 -9.54 -8.45
N ALA A 105 5.84 -10.86 -8.46
CA ALA A 105 6.04 -11.70 -9.64
C ALA A 105 5.18 -11.23 -10.84
N ASN A 106 3.94 -10.80 -10.57
CA ASN A 106 2.95 -10.51 -11.61
C ASN A 106 2.57 -9.04 -11.68
N THR A 107 2.54 -8.34 -10.54
CA THR A 107 1.94 -7.00 -10.44
C THR A 107 2.71 -6.10 -9.48
N PRO A 108 2.64 -4.77 -9.63
CA PRO A 108 3.28 -3.87 -8.68
C PRO A 108 2.77 -4.02 -7.24
N VAL A 109 3.70 -3.91 -6.28
CA VAL A 109 3.43 -3.95 -4.83
C VAL A 109 3.92 -2.64 -4.22
N ALA A 110 3.16 -2.05 -3.29
CA ALA A 110 3.56 -0.86 -2.56
C ALA A 110 3.84 -1.16 -1.09
N LEU A 111 5.03 -0.80 -0.62
CA LEU A 111 5.42 -0.80 0.79
C LEU A 111 5.47 0.66 1.26
N VAL A 112 4.50 1.05 2.07
CA VAL A 112 4.21 2.44 2.41
C VAL A 112 4.75 2.77 3.79
N PHE A 113 5.60 3.79 3.86
CA PHE A 113 6.21 4.29 5.07
C PHE A 113 5.72 5.70 5.36
N GLY A 114 5.30 5.92 6.60
CA GLY A 114 4.75 7.21 7.03
C GLY A 114 5.81 8.23 7.45
N ARG A 115 5.30 9.36 7.93
CA ARG A 115 6.08 10.49 8.44
C ARG A 115 6.92 10.06 9.65
N GLU A 116 8.11 10.63 9.82
CA GLU A 116 9.08 10.15 10.81
C GLU A 116 8.57 10.16 12.27
N ARG A 117 7.73 11.14 12.62
CA ARG A 117 7.27 11.33 14.01
C ARG A 117 5.90 10.72 14.29
N VAL A 118 5.04 10.66 13.27
CA VAL A 118 3.61 10.36 13.46
C VAL A 118 3.16 9.14 12.66
N GLY A 119 4.01 8.62 11.76
CA GLY A 119 3.67 7.49 10.90
C GLY A 119 2.62 7.85 9.85
N LEU A 120 1.83 6.83 9.48
CA LEU A 120 0.72 6.96 8.55
C LEU A 120 -0.55 7.40 9.29
N THR A 121 -1.36 8.22 8.64
CA THR A 121 -2.69 8.59 9.15
C THR A 121 -3.64 7.40 9.08
N ASN A 122 -4.77 7.46 9.81
CA ASN A 122 -5.79 6.42 9.73
C ASN A 122 -6.41 6.29 8.32
N GLU A 123 -6.44 7.39 7.56
CA GLU A 123 -6.93 7.41 6.18
C GLU A 123 -5.93 6.71 5.25
N GLU A 124 -4.63 6.94 5.44
CA GLU A 124 -3.57 6.25 4.69
C GLU A 124 -3.53 4.74 5.04
N LEU A 125 -3.68 4.40 6.32
CA LEU A 125 -3.73 3.01 6.78
C LEU A 125 -4.96 2.24 6.26
N GLN A 126 -6.08 2.92 6.03
CA GLN A 126 -7.29 2.33 5.43
C GLN A 126 -7.10 1.90 3.97
N LYS A 127 -6.13 2.49 3.28
CA LYS A 127 -5.77 2.14 1.90
C LYS A 127 -4.83 0.93 1.81
N CYS A 128 -4.36 0.43 2.95
CA CYS A 128 -3.44 -0.70 3.02
C CYS A 128 -4.21 -2.01 3.25
N HIS A 129 -3.86 -3.05 2.49
CA HIS A 129 -4.41 -4.40 2.65
C HIS A 129 -3.90 -5.06 3.94
N TYR A 130 -2.62 -4.86 4.22
CA TYR A 130 -1.96 -5.34 5.42
C TYR A 130 -1.18 -4.21 6.09
N HIS A 131 -1.01 -4.33 7.39
CA HIS A 131 -0.10 -3.47 8.14
C HIS A 131 1.09 -4.30 8.59
N VAL A 132 2.30 -3.75 8.47
CA VAL A 132 3.51 -4.40 8.99
C VAL A 132 3.99 -3.67 10.23
N ALA A 133 4.27 -4.44 11.28
CA ALA A 133 4.89 -3.94 12.49
C ALA A 133 6.24 -4.62 12.73
N ILE A 134 7.30 -3.82 12.80
CA ILE A 134 8.62 -4.32 13.15
C ILE A 134 8.63 -4.59 14.66
N ALA A 135 8.94 -5.83 15.04
CA ALA A 135 9.07 -6.22 16.44
C ALA A 135 10.33 -5.59 17.06
N ALA A 136 10.18 -4.40 17.63
CA ALA A 136 11.23 -3.66 18.32
C ALA A 136 11.12 -3.80 19.85
N ASN A 137 12.06 -3.21 20.59
CA ASN A 137 12.01 -3.14 22.04
C ASN A 137 10.69 -2.45 22.48
N PRO A 138 9.81 -3.09 23.28
CA PRO A 138 8.56 -2.50 23.72
C PRO A 138 8.74 -1.22 24.57
N GLU A 139 9.90 -1.02 25.19
CA GLU A 139 10.23 0.20 25.94
C GLU A 139 10.69 1.35 25.02
N TYR A 140 11.21 1.04 23.83
CA TYR A 140 11.69 2.02 22.86
C TYR A 140 11.57 1.45 21.43
N SER A 141 10.38 1.57 20.86
CA SER A 141 10.02 0.96 19.57
C SER A 141 10.08 1.91 18.38
N SER A 142 10.57 3.14 18.60
CA SER A 142 10.66 4.15 17.55
C SER A 142 11.91 3.92 16.69
N LEU A 143 11.72 3.34 15.51
CA LEU A 143 12.76 3.28 14.48
C LEU A 143 12.76 4.56 13.66
N ASN A 144 13.96 5.04 13.30
CA ASN A 144 14.10 6.03 12.24
C ASN A 144 13.57 5.45 10.91
N LEU A 145 13.06 6.31 10.02
CA LEU A 145 12.51 5.93 8.72
C LEU A 145 13.44 5.02 7.90
N ALA A 146 14.72 5.38 7.76
CA ALA A 146 15.68 4.59 7.00
C ALA A 146 15.98 3.23 7.66
N MET A 147 15.93 3.16 9.00
CA MET A 147 16.08 1.89 9.72
C MET A 147 14.89 0.97 9.48
N ALA A 148 13.67 1.52 9.53
CA ALA A 148 12.46 0.76 9.22
C ALA A 148 12.48 0.24 7.78
N VAL A 149 12.82 1.09 6.81
CA VAL A 149 12.98 0.67 5.41
C VAL A 149 14.06 -0.39 5.27
N GLN A 150 15.21 -0.25 5.95
CA GLN A 150 16.30 -1.22 5.89
C GLN A 150 15.88 -2.62 6.34
N VAL A 151 15.10 -2.73 7.43
CA VAL A 151 14.61 -4.01 7.94
C VAL A 151 13.65 -4.66 6.94
N ILE A 152 12.66 -3.90 6.45
CA ILE A 152 11.68 -4.44 5.49
C ILE A 152 12.34 -4.79 4.15
N ALA A 153 13.21 -3.93 3.63
CA ALA A 153 13.94 -4.17 2.39
C ALA A 153 14.85 -5.40 2.49
N TYR A 154 15.46 -5.64 3.65
CA TYR A 154 16.23 -6.85 3.91
C TYR A 154 15.35 -8.10 3.86
N GLU A 155 14.19 -8.09 4.52
CA GLU A 155 13.27 -9.23 4.49
C GLU A 155 12.72 -9.52 3.08
N VAL A 156 12.44 -8.47 2.29
CA VAL A 156 12.12 -8.61 0.86
C VAL A 156 13.26 -9.27 0.09
N ARG A 157 14.51 -8.85 0.33
CA ARG A 157 15.69 -9.47 -0.31
C ARG A 157 15.82 -10.95 0.08
N MET A 158 15.65 -11.28 1.36
CA MET A 158 15.75 -12.65 1.84
C MET A 158 14.68 -13.54 1.22
N ALA A 159 13.44 -13.05 1.15
CA ALA A 159 12.36 -13.74 0.46
C ALA A 159 12.68 -13.94 -1.03
N TRP A 160 13.20 -12.92 -1.71
CA TRP A 160 13.59 -13.04 -3.11
C TRP A 160 14.71 -14.07 -3.33
N LEU A 161 15.76 -14.08 -2.49
CA LEU A 161 16.83 -15.07 -2.58
C LEU A 161 16.31 -16.51 -2.39
N ALA A 162 15.39 -16.73 -1.45
CA ALA A 162 14.77 -18.04 -1.26
C ALA A 162 14.03 -18.53 -2.52
N THR A 163 13.39 -17.64 -3.27
CA THR A 163 12.76 -18.01 -4.57
C THR A 163 13.77 -18.37 -5.65
N GLN A 164 15.00 -17.83 -5.59
CA GLN A 164 16.06 -18.16 -6.55
C GLN A 164 16.73 -19.51 -6.22
N GLU A 165 16.89 -19.84 -4.94
CA GLU A 165 17.55 -21.07 -4.49
C GLU A 165 16.69 -22.32 -4.70
N ASN A 166 15.37 -22.21 -4.46
CA ASN A 166 14.50 -23.38 -4.52
C ASN A 166 14.11 -23.79 -5.96
N GLY A 167 14.36 -22.95 -6.97
CA GLY A 167 14.03 -23.26 -8.39
C GLY A 167 12.53 -23.48 -8.69
N GLU A 168 11.70 -23.53 -7.65
CA GLU A 168 10.26 -23.65 -7.72
C GLU A 168 9.70 -22.33 -8.24
N GLN A 169 9.19 -22.38 -9.47
CA GLN A 169 8.05 -21.55 -9.81
C GLN A 169 7.01 -21.87 -8.75
N VAL A 170 6.80 -20.96 -7.81
CA VAL A 170 5.71 -21.10 -6.84
C VAL A 170 4.46 -21.36 -7.68
N GLU A 171 3.91 -22.58 -7.59
CA GLU A 171 2.65 -22.95 -8.24
C GLU A 171 1.56 -22.11 -7.61
N HIS A 172 1.44 -20.86 -8.06
CA HIS A 172 0.32 -20.01 -7.70
C HIS A 172 -0.81 -20.35 -8.66
N GLU A 173 -1.61 -21.35 -8.30
CA GLU A 173 -3.05 -21.28 -8.53
C GLU A 173 -3.60 -20.16 -7.64
N GLU A 174 -3.24 -18.91 -7.92
CA GLU A 174 -3.80 -17.76 -7.23
C GLU A 174 -4.66 -16.99 -8.22
N THR A 175 -5.96 -17.15 -8.02
CA THR A 175 -6.99 -16.24 -8.51
C THR A 175 -6.50 -14.79 -8.36
N PRO A 176 -6.43 -14.03 -9.47
CA PRO A 176 -5.77 -12.73 -9.45
C PRO A 176 -6.51 -11.76 -8.54
N TYR A 177 -5.78 -11.01 -7.71
CA TYR A 177 -6.35 -9.89 -6.98
C TYR A 177 -6.54 -8.67 -7.91
N PRO A 178 -7.61 -7.87 -7.70
CA PRO A 178 -7.82 -6.65 -8.47
C PRO A 178 -6.73 -5.62 -8.15
N LEU A 179 -6.50 -4.70 -9.10
CA LEU A 179 -5.66 -3.53 -8.82
C LEU A 179 -6.38 -2.57 -7.88
N VAL A 180 -5.62 -1.74 -7.18
CA VAL A 180 -6.14 -0.65 -6.35
C VAL A 180 -7.13 0.22 -7.13
N ASP A 181 -6.87 0.49 -8.40
CA ASP A 181 -7.75 1.26 -9.29
C ASP A 181 -9.14 0.63 -9.45
N ASP A 182 -9.20 -0.70 -9.55
CA ASP A 182 -10.46 -1.42 -9.73
C ASP A 182 -11.26 -1.47 -8.44
N LEU A 183 -10.59 -1.58 -7.29
CA LEU A 183 -11.20 -1.41 -5.97
C LEU A 183 -11.76 0.01 -5.79
N GLU A 184 -11.02 1.05 -6.18
CA GLU A 184 -11.50 2.43 -6.10
C GLU A 184 -12.72 2.67 -7.00
N ARG A 185 -12.73 2.13 -8.23
CA ARG A 185 -13.92 2.16 -9.10
C ARG A 185 -15.11 1.44 -8.47
N PHE A 186 -14.87 0.29 -7.84
CA PHE A 186 -15.92 -0.42 -7.10
C PHE A 186 -16.46 0.41 -5.94
N TYR A 187 -15.60 1.07 -5.15
CA TYR A 187 -16.05 1.92 -4.05
C TYR A 187 -16.87 3.12 -4.54
N GLY A 188 -16.47 3.75 -5.65
CA GLY A 188 -17.26 4.80 -6.28
C GLY A 188 -18.63 4.30 -6.76
N HIS A 189 -18.69 3.12 -7.39
CA HIS A 189 -19.95 2.50 -7.81
C HIS A 189 -20.84 2.19 -6.59
N LEU A 190 -20.27 1.58 -5.55
CA LEU A 190 -20.96 1.24 -4.31
C LEU A 190 -21.57 2.48 -3.65
N GLU A 191 -20.81 3.55 -3.52
CA GLU A 191 -21.29 4.80 -2.92
C GLU A 191 -22.45 5.38 -3.71
N GLN A 192 -22.33 5.46 -5.04
CA GLN A 192 -23.40 5.95 -5.92
C GLN A 192 -24.67 5.11 -5.80
N THR A 193 -24.56 3.78 -5.80
CA THR A 193 -25.70 2.88 -5.63
C THR A 193 -26.36 3.05 -4.24
N LEU A 194 -25.57 3.19 -3.18
CA LEU A 194 -26.07 3.37 -1.81
C LEU A 194 -26.74 4.73 -1.59
N LEU A 195 -26.27 5.78 -2.28
CA LEU A 195 -26.95 7.08 -2.32
C LEU A 195 -28.27 6.97 -3.09
N ALA A 196 -28.27 6.31 -4.26
CA ALA A 196 -29.45 6.17 -5.10
C ALA A 196 -30.59 5.37 -4.44
N THR A 197 -30.26 4.40 -3.59
CA THR A 197 -31.23 3.63 -2.79
C THR A 197 -31.69 4.37 -1.53
N GLY A 198 -31.05 5.49 -1.18
CA GLY A 198 -31.30 6.24 0.06
C GLY A 198 -30.74 5.59 1.33
N PHE A 199 -29.89 4.55 1.20
CA PHE A 199 -29.22 3.91 2.33
C PHE A 199 -28.22 4.85 3.01
N ILE A 200 -27.42 5.56 2.21
CA ILE A 200 -26.57 6.66 2.70
C ILE A 200 -27.33 7.97 2.47
N ARG A 201 -27.35 8.83 3.49
CA ARG A 201 -27.88 10.19 3.39
C ARG A 201 -26.73 11.15 3.09
N GLU A 202 -26.94 12.08 2.14
CA GLU A 202 -25.95 13.07 1.70
C GLU A 202 -25.37 13.92 2.85
N ASN A 203 -26.11 14.10 3.95
CA ASN A 203 -25.67 14.91 5.09
C ASN A 203 -24.73 14.19 6.06
N HIS A 204 -24.50 12.86 5.92
CA HIS A 204 -23.54 12.10 6.75
C HIS A 204 -22.71 11.07 5.93
N PRO A 205 -22.04 11.45 4.84
CA PRO A 205 -21.58 10.48 3.84
C PRO A 205 -20.29 9.70 4.22
N GLY A 206 -19.50 10.11 5.21
CA GLY A 206 -18.18 9.49 5.42
C GLY A 206 -18.15 8.17 6.22
N GLN A 207 -19.00 8.00 7.24
CA GLN A 207 -18.77 6.94 8.23
C GLN A 207 -19.09 5.53 7.71
N VAL A 208 -20.12 5.41 6.86
CA VAL A 208 -20.52 4.13 6.29
C VAL A 208 -19.49 3.68 5.26
N MET A 209 -19.12 4.56 4.33
CA MET A 209 -18.13 4.24 3.30
C MET A 209 -16.75 3.90 3.89
N ASN A 210 -16.31 4.57 4.95
CA ASN A 210 -15.05 4.22 5.62
C ASN A 210 -15.08 2.80 6.21
N LYS A 211 -16.22 2.36 6.77
CA LYS A 211 -16.38 1.00 7.29
C LYS A 211 -16.45 -0.04 6.15
N LEU A 212 -17.13 0.28 5.05
CA LEU A 212 -17.24 -0.60 3.89
C LEU A 212 -15.90 -0.76 3.16
N ARG A 213 -15.19 0.35 2.92
CA ARG A 213 -13.81 0.34 2.39
C ARG A 213 -12.92 -0.54 3.26
N ARG A 214 -12.94 -0.33 4.58
CA ARG A 214 -12.21 -1.19 5.51
C ARG A 214 -12.60 -2.66 5.41
N LEU A 215 -13.89 -2.98 5.28
CA LEU A 215 -14.37 -4.35 5.16
C LEU A 215 -13.78 -5.04 3.93
N PHE A 216 -13.91 -4.42 2.76
CA PHE A 216 -13.48 -5.02 1.50
C PHE A 216 -11.95 -5.02 1.36
N THR A 217 -11.25 -3.96 1.76
CA THR A 217 -9.77 -3.96 1.79
C THR A 217 -9.22 -5.08 2.67
N ARG A 218 -9.87 -5.35 3.82
CA ARG A 218 -9.48 -6.44 4.72
C ARG A 218 -9.87 -7.82 4.19
N ALA A 219 -11.06 -7.96 3.62
CA ALA A 219 -11.54 -9.21 3.05
C ALA A 219 -10.70 -9.61 1.84
N ARG A 220 -10.17 -8.60 1.13
CA ARG A 220 -9.30 -8.73 -0.02
C ARG A 220 -9.93 -9.61 -1.11
N PRO A 221 -11.09 -9.23 -1.66
CA PRO A 221 -11.79 -10.04 -2.64
C PRO A 221 -10.93 -10.24 -3.89
N GLU A 222 -11.03 -11.42 -4.47
CA GLU A 222 -10.41 -11.75 -5.74
C GLU A 222 -11.08 -10.98 -6.89
N SER A 223 -10.43 -10.93 -8.06
CA SER A 223 -10.99 -10.21 -9.22
C SER A 223 -12.36 -10.75 -9.63
N GLN A 224 -12.58 -12.07 -9.53
CA GLN A 224 -13.87 -12.67 -9.86
C GLN A 224 -14.95 -12.28 -8.85
N GLU A 225 -14.61 -12.27 -7.55
CA GLU A 225 -15.52 -11.84 -6.49
C GLU A 225 -15.86 -10.35 -6.62
N LEU A 226 -14.88 -9.50 -6.94
CA LEU A 226 -15.11 -8.08 -7.20
C LEU A 226 -16.06 -7.86 -8.39
N ASN A 227 -15.93 -8.66 -9.46
CA ASN A 227 -16.83 -8.61 -10.60
C ASN A 227 -18.26 -9.02 -10.23
N ILE A 228 -18.42 -10.04 -9.37
CA ILE A 228 -19.74 -10.43 -8.84
C ILE A 228 -20.34 -9.29 -8.02
N LEU A 229 -19.56 -8.68 -7.13
CA LEU A 229 -20.01 -7.54 -6.31
C LEU A 229 -20.47 -6.36 -7.17
N ARG A 230 -19.70 -6.01 -8.22
CA ARG A 230 -20.10 -4.98 -9.19
C ARG A 230 -21.34 -5.35 -9.99
N GLY A 231 -21.50 -6.63 -10.35
CA GLY A 231 -22.70 -7.14 -11.00
C GLY A 231 -23.95 -6.99 -10.13
N ILE A 232 -23.83 -7.22 -8.81
CA ILE A 232 -24.91 -6.98 -7.85
C ILE A 232 -25.32 -5.50 -7.84
N LEU A 233 -24.35 -4.58 -7.80
CA LEU A 233 -24.63 -3.13 -7.83
C LEU A 233 -25.32 -2.70 -9.13
N ALA A 234 -24.85 -3.20 -10.27
CA ALA A 234 -25.47 -2.91 -11.57
C ALA A 234 -26.92 -3.40 -11.65
N SER A 235 -27.22 -4.57 -11.07
CA SER A 235 -28.58 -5.11 -10.99
C SER A 235 -29.51 -4.22 -10.16
N ILE A 236 -29.04 -3.74 -9.01
CA ILE A 236 -29.79 -2.81 -8.13
C ILE A 236 -30.11 -1.50 -8.86
N GLU A 237 -29.14 -0.95 -9.59
CA GLU A 237 -29.32 0.29 -10.34
C GLU A 237 -30.34 0.15 -11.49
N GLN A 238 -30.37 -0.99 -12.16
CA GLN A 238 -31.36 -1.27 -13.21
C GLN A 238 -32.79 -1.31 -12.63
N GLN A 239 -33.00 -1.98 -11.49
CA GLN A 239 -34.31 -2.01 -10.83
C GLN A 239 -34.76 -0.62 -10.38
N ASN A 240 -33.87 0.17 -9.79
CA ASN A 240 -34.18 1.54 -9.36
C ASN A 240 -34.54 2.48 -10.53
N LYS A 241 -33.99 2.26 -11.72
CA LYS A 241 -34.38 3.01 -12.93
C LYS A 241 -35.77 2.62 -13.41
N GLY A 242 -36.11 1.33 -13.37
CA GLY A 242 -37.46 0.84 -13.69
C GLY A 242 -38.54 1.45 -12.79
N ASN A 243 -38.31 1.46 -11.47
CA ASN A 243 -39.26 2.00 -10.49
C ASN A 243 -39.44 3.53 -10.52
N LYS A 244 -38.56 4.28 -11.19
CA LYS A 244 -38.71 5.74 -11.38
C LYS A 244 -39.41 6.11 -12.68
N ALA A 245 -39.58 5.15 -13.60
CA ALA A 245 -40.25 5.35 -14.89
C ALA A 245 -41.75 5.00 -14.86
N GLU A 246 -42.20 4.34 -13.79
CA GLU A 246 -43.60 4.15 -13.41
C GLU A 246 -44.08 5.25 -12.47
#